data_AF-A0A955BV96-F1
#
_entry.id   AF-A0A955BV96-F1
#
_cell.length_a   1.000
_cell.length_b   1.000
_cell.length_c   1.000
_cell.angle_alpha   90.00
_cell.angle_beta   90.00
_cell.angle_gamma   90.00
#
_symmetry.space_group_name_H-M   'P 1'
#
loop_
_entity.id
_entity.type
_entity.pdbx_description
1 polymer ?
#
loop_
_entity_poly.entity_id
_entity_poly.type
_entity_poly.pdbx_seq_one_letter_code
_entity_poly.pdbx_strand_id
1 'polypeptide(L)'
;MVRIAAGIPKGLRFAATPDAMPIAEAEALARALARWEPSDDAAKLLADRAADARAGQEYLDVFHIEDARTWDPNTVWSQLSSASPDRLKIPLGRNPTTGKTVFLDLKEAAEGGMGPHGMMTGMTGSGKSETLLQFALSMAMLHPPEMLQLLLGDFKGESAFAPLAALPHANGGVISNMAESAHKLDRFEDALNGEVARRLRI
;
A
#
# COMPACT_ATOMS: atom_id res chain seq x y z
N MET A 1 -28.42 -11.94 -14.06
CA MET A 1 -27.99 -11.56 -15.42
C MET A 1 -27.14 -10.32 -15.23
N VAL A 2 -25.82 -10.51 -15.09
CA VAL A 2 -24.90 -9.45 -14.67
C VAL A 2 -24.95 -8.31 -15.68
N ARG A 3 -25.40 -7.13 -15.23
CA ARG A 3 -25.41 -5.94 -16.05
C ARG A 3 -24.05 -5.26 -15.91
N ILE A 4 -23.17 -5.45 -16.90
CA ILE A 4 -21.94 -4.69 -17.00
C ILE A 4 -22.32 -3.26 -17.38
N ALA A 5 -22.08 -2.30 -16.50
CA ALA A 5 -22.27 -0.89 -16.82
C ALA A 5 -21.29 -0.50 -17.94
N ALA A 6 -21.81 0.08 -19.03
CA ALA A 6 -21.02 0.42 -20.23
C ALA A 6 -19.98 1.53 -20.02
N GLY A 7 -19.82 2.04 -18.80
CA GLY A 7 -18.85 3.07 -18.46
C GLY A 7 -18.34 2.89 -17.04
N ILE A 8 -17.03 2.76 -16.91
CA ILE A 8 -16.30 2.78 -15.64
C ILE A 8 -16.10 4.25 -15.26
N PRO A 9 -16.65 4.77 -14.15
CA PRO A 9 -16.20 6.05 -13.62
C PRO A 9 -14.72 5.94 -13.27
N LYS A 10 -13.87 6.82 -13.82
CA LYS A 10 -12.42 6.84 -13.53
C LYS A 10 -12.22 6.88 -12.00
N GLY A 11 -11.64 5.84 -11.43
CA GLY A 11 -11.22 5.80 -10.01
C GLY A 11 -11.72 4.60 -9.19
N LEU A 12 -12.66 3.78 -9.68
CA LEU A 12 -13.13 2.60 -8.94
C LEU A 12 -12.53 1.31 -9.53
N ARG A 13 -11.67 0.63 -8.76
CA ARG A 13 -11.05 -0.66 -9.15
C ARG A 13 -11.98 -1.88 -9.04
N PHE A 14 -13.25 -1.71 -8.71
CA PHE A 14 -14.27 -2.75 -8.89
C PHE A 14 -15.65 -2.11 -9.06
N ALA A 15 -16.16 -2.10 -10.28
CA ALA A 15 -17.51 -1.63 -10.61
C ALA A 15 -18.40 -2.82 -10.94
N ALA A 16 -18.69 -3.67 -9.95
CA ALA A 16 -19.73 -4.67 -10.07
C ALA A 16 -20.81 -4.40 -9.03
N THR A 17 -22.06 -4.34 -9.48
CA THR A 17 -23.20 -4.50 -8.57
C THR A 17 -23.41 -6.00 -8.41
N PRO A 18 -23.27 -6.56 -7.20
CA PRO A 18 -23.54 -7.97 -7.00
C PRO A 18 -25.01 -8.26 -7.33
N ASP A 19 -25.27 -9.40 -7.96
CA ASP A 19 -26.63 -9.91 -8.07
C ASP A 19 -27.14 -10.21 -6.64
N ALA A 20 -28.31 -9.70 -6.29
CA ALA A 20 -28.96 -10.00 -5.03
C ALA A 20 -29.84 -11.24 -5.20
N MET A 21 -29.79 -12.16 -4.24
CA MET A 21 -30.61 -13.37 -4.24
C MET A 21 -31.13 -13.66 -2.83
N PRO A 22 -32.38 -14.15 -2.69
CA PRO A 22 -32.92 -14.58 -1.41
C PRO A 22 -32.07 -15.70 -0.79
N ILE A 23 -31.95 -15.73 0.54
CA ILE A 23 -31.16 -16.75 1.26
C ILE A 23 -31.58 -18.18 0.86
N ALA A 24 -32.88 -18.43 0.68
CA ALA A 24 -33.38 -19.73 0.28
C ALA A 24 -32.88 -20.17 -1.12
N GLU A 25 -32.78 -19.23 -2.07
CA GLU A 25 -32.22 -19.53 -3.40
C GLU A 25 -30.70 -19.72 -3.34
N ALA A 26 -30.01 -18.97 -2.48
CA ALA A 26 -28.58 -19.16 -2.23
C ALA A 26 -28.27 -20.54 -1.66
N GLU A 27 -29.08 -21.01 -0.70
CA GLU A 27 -28.95 -22.36 -0.15
C GLU A 27 -29.22 -23.45 -1.19
N ALA A 28 -30.24 -23.25 -2.06
CA ALA A 28 -30.55 -24.19 -3.13
C ALA A 28 -29.41 -24.26 -4.15
N LEU A 29 -28.84 -23.11 -4.53
CA LEU A 29 -27.67 -23.02 -5.41
C LEU A 29 -26.45 -23.71 -4.79
N ALA A 30 -26.18 -23.44 -3.50
CA ALA A 30 -25.07 -24.05 -2.78
C ALA A 30 -25.19 -25.58 -2.75
N ARG A 31 -26.38 -26.14 -2.48
CA ARG A 31 -26.63 -27.59 -2.55
C ARG A 31 -26.48 -28.14 -3.96
N ALA A 32 -26.92 -27.41 -4.97
CA ALA A 32 -26.76 -27.83 -6.36
C ALA A 32 -25.29 -27.85 -6.81
N LEU A 33 -24.47 -26.93 -6.28
CA LEU A 33 -23.03 -26.86 -6.53
C LEU A 33 -22.24 -27.89 -5.72
N ALA A 34 -22.73 -28.31 -4.54
CA ALA A 34 -22.04 -29.26 -3.66
C ALA A 34 -21.75 -30.64 -4.29
N ARG A 35 -22.40 -30.99 -5.41
CA ARG A 35 -22.11 -32.22 -6.16
C ARG A 35 -20.83 -32.16 -7.00
N TRP A 36 -20.26 -30.97 -7.20
CA TRP A 36 -19.07 -30.76 -8.01
C TRP A 36 -17.88 -30.53 -7.08
N GLU A 37 -16.80 -31.25 -7.33
CA GLU A 37 -15.53 -31.03 -6.65
C GLU A 37 -14.68 -30.04 -7.46
N PRO A 38 -14.07 -29.01 -6.84
CA PRO A 38 -13.11 -28.16 -7.51
C PRO A 38 -11.98 -29.02 -8.08
N SER A 39 -11.60 -28.82 -9.33
CA SER A 39 -10.36 -29.41 -9.85
C SER A 39 -9.16 -28.89 -9.06
N ASP A 40 -8.03 -29.61 -9.10
CA ASP A 40 -6.80 -29.19 -8.42
C ASP A 40 -6.40 -27.75 -8.76
N ASP A 41 -6.60 -27.32 -10.02
CA ASP A 41 -6.34 -25.95 -10.46
C ASP A 41 -7.28 -24.93 -9.81
N ALA A 42 -8.57 -25.25 -9.68
CA ALA A 42 -9.55 -24.40 -9.02
C ALA A 42 -9.32 -24.35 -7.50
N ALA A 43 -8.96 -25.47 -6.89
CA ALA A 43 -8.59 -25.54 -5.47
C ALA A 43 -7.33 -24.72 -5.19
N LYS A 44 -6.31 -24.81 -6.04
CA LYS A 44 -5.09 -23.99 -5.95
C LYS A 44 -5.40 -22.50 -6.08
N LEU A 45 -6.20 -22.10 -7.07
CA LEU A 45 -6.61 -20.71 -7.23
C LEU A 45 -7.37 -20.18 -6.00
N LEU A 46 -8.28 -20.99 -5.43
CA LEU A 46 -9.00 -20.63 -4.21
C LEU A 46 -8.06 -20.49 -3.01
N ALA A 47 -7.08 -21.39 -2.88
CA ALA A 47 -6.07 -21.33 -1.82
C ALA A 47 -5.19 -20.08 -1.95
N ASP A 48 -4.72 -19.75 -3.16
CA ASP A 48 -3.94 -18.54 -3.43
C ASP A 48 -4.75 -17.28 -3.09
N ARG A 49 -6.02 -17.22 -3.52
CA ARG A 49 -6.92 -16.10 -3.19
C ARG A 49 -7.18 -15.96 -1.70
N ALA A 50 -7.34 -17.08 -0.99
CA ALA A 50 -7.51 -17.08 0.45
C ALA A 50 -6.24 -16.62 1.18
N ALA A 51 -5.05 -17.01 0.68
CA ALA A 51 -3.77 -16.55 1.21
C ALA A 51 -3.58 -15.04 1.00
N ASP A 52 -3.86 -14.53 -0.20
CA ASP A 52 -3.82 -13.09 -0.50
C ASP A 52 -4.79 -12.30 0.39
N ALA A 53 -6.01 -12.80 0.55
CA ALA A 53 -7.01 -12.17 1.42
C ALA A 53 -6.55 -12.14 2.88
N ARG A 54 -5.93 -13.21 3.38
CA ARG A 54 -5.34 -13.24 4.73
C ARG A 54 -4.19 -12.26 4.88
N ALA A 55 -3.26 -12.21 3.93
CA ALA A 55 -2.14 -11.27 3.96
C ALA A 55 -2.63 -9.81 3.96
N GLY A 56 -3.66 -9.50 3.17
CA GLY A 56 -4.30 -8.18 3.17
C GLY A 56 -4.95 -7.84 4.52
N GLN A 57 -5.64 -8.80 5.15
CA GLN A 57 -6.22 -8.60 6.48
C GLN A 57 -5.15 -8.44 7.56
N GLU A 58 -4.08 -9.24 7.54
CA GLU A 58 -2.97 -9.11 8.48
C GLU A 58 -2.30 -7.73 8.40
N TYR A 59 -2.21 -7.14 7.20
CA TYR A 59 -1.74 -5.76 7.04
C TYR A 59 -2.69 -4.77 7.71
N LEU A 60 -4.00 -4.85 7.47
CA LEU A 60 -4.99 -3.95 8.07
C LEU A 60 -5.09 -4.10 9.60
N ASP A 61 -4.96 -5.33 10.11
CA ASP A 61 -4.96 -5.65 11.53
C ASP A 61 -3.85 -4.93 12.29
N VAL A 62 -2.70 -4.70 11.65
CA VAL A 62 -1.58 -3.97 12.22
C VAL A 62 -1.91 -2.48 12.44
N PHE A 63 -2.84 -1.93 11.66
CA PHE A 63 -3.36 -0.56 11.81
C PHE A 63 -4.69 -0.50 12.59
N HIS A 64 -5.19 -1.64 13.07
CA HIS A 64 -6.50 -1.76 13.70
C HIS A 64 -7.65 -1.28 12.78
N ILE A 65 -7.54 -1.61 11.49
CA ILE A 65 -8.55 -1.27 10.48
C ILE A 65 -9.41 -2.49 10.22
N GLU A 66 -10.67 -2.46 10.66
CA GLU A 66 -11.62 -3.56 10.42
C GLU A 66 -12.13 -3.57 8.97
N ASP A 67 -12.41 -2.39 8.41
CA ASP A 67 -12.89 -2.25 7.03
C ASP A 67 -12.26 -1.03 6.35
N ALA A 68 -11.41 -1.30 5.36
CA ALA A 68 -10.70 -0.27 4.60
C ALA A 68 -11.66 0.66 3.80
N ARG A 69 -12.90 0.25 3.53
CA ARG A 69 -13.88 1.05 2.78
C ARG A 69 -14.48 2.18 3.62
N THR A 70 -14.52 1.99 4.94
CA THR A 70 -15.07 2.96 5.89
C THR A 70 -13.98 3.69 6.67
N TRP A 71 -12.72 3.26 6.52
CA TRP A 71 -11.60 3.88 7.19
C TRP A 71 -11.28 5.25 6.59
N ASP A 72 -11.17 6.25 7.48
CA ASP A 72 -10.83 7.62 7.11
C ASP A 72 -9.45 7.98 7.70
N PRO A 73 -8.43 8.24 6.87
CA PRO A 73 -7.10 8.62 7.35
C PRO A 73 -7.09 9.95 8.12
N ASN A 74 -8.07 10.85 7.88
CA ASN A 74 -8.12 12.16 8.53
C ASN A 74 -8.28 12.06 10.05
N THR A 75 -8.88 10.97 10.56
CA THR A 75 -9.00 10.75 12.00
C THR A 75 -7.65 10.57 12.68
N VAL A 76 -6.69 9.94 11.97
CA VAL A 76 -5.31 9.78 12.43
C VAL A 76 -4.52 11.06 12.19
N TRP A 77 -4.64 11.64 10.99
CA TRP A 77 -3.89 12.83 10.60
C TRP A 77 -4.16 14.03 11.50
N SER A 78 -5.41 14.25 11.91
CA SER A 78 -5.80 15.36 12.79
C SER A 78 -5.15 15.31 14.18
N GLN A 79 -4.68 14.13 14.61
CA GLN A 79 -4.03 13.94 15.90
C GLN A 79 -2.50 14.02 15.81
N LEU A 80 -1.95 13.97 14.60
CA LEU A 80 -0.51 14.00 14.38
C LEU A 80 -0.01 15.44 14.37
N SER A 81 1.06 15.68 15.14
CA SER A 81 1.76 16.95 15.20
C SER A 81 3.27 16.73 15.06
N SER A 82 4.04 17.81 14.85
CA SER A 82 5.50 17.71 14.76
C SER A 82 6.17 17.19 16.04
N ALA A 83 5.51 17.36 17.20
CA ALA A 83 5.97 16.87 18.49
C ALA A 83 5.49 15.45 18.84
N SER A 84 4.65 14.84 17.99
CA SER A 84 4.11 13.51 18.26
C SER A 84 5.22 12.45 18.26
N PRO A 85 5.31 11.58 19.29
CA PRO A 85 6.29 10.51 19.34
C PRO A 85 6.18 9.53 18.17
N ASP A 86 4.98 9.36 17.61
CA ASP A 86 4.74 8.45 16.48
C ASP A 86 4.99 9.10 15.11
N ARG A 87 5.46 10.36 15.08
CA ARG A 87 5.94 10.99 13.84
C ARG A 87 7.08 10.17 13.24
N LEU A 88 7.02 9.98 11.91
CA LEU A 88 7.94 9.20 11.10
C LEU A 88 8.14 7.74 11.55
N LYS A 89 7.17 7.21 12.31
CA LYS A 89 7.19 5.85 12.82
C LYS A 89 6.05 5.04 12.20
N ILE A 90 6.37 3.87 11.67
CA ILE A 90 5.39 3.00 11.03
C ILE A 90 5.57 1.55 11.48
N PRO A 91 4.50 0.74 11.46
CA PRO A 91 4.65 -0.69 11.61
C PRO A 91 5.11 -1.33 10.29
N LEU A 92 6.09 -2.23 10.37
CA LEU A 92 6.57 -3.03 9.24
C LEU A 92 5.90 -4.41 9.16
N GLY A 93 5.40 -4.93 10.28
CA GLY A 93 4.80 -6.26 10.33
C GLY A 93 4.86 -6.83 11.74
N ARG A 94 4.68 -8.14 11.86
CA ARG A 94 4.73 -8.85 13.15
C ARG A 94 5.95 -9.76 13.21
N ASN A 95 6.57 -9.83 14.38
CA ASN A 95 7.59 -10.82 14.65
C ASN A 95 6.93 -12.22 14.68
N PRO A 96 7.38 -13.19 13.88
CA PRO A 96 6.70 -14.47 13.72
C PRO A 96 6.70 -15.34 14.98
N THR A 97 7.65 -15.12 15.88
CA THR A 97 7.77 -15.91 17.12
C THR A 97 6.96 -15.30 18.26
N THR A 98 6.95 -13.98 18.38
CA THR A 98 6.34 -13.28 19.52
C THR A 98 4.98 -12.66 19.19
N GLY A 99 4.61 -12.55 17.92
CA GLY A 99 3.42 -11.86 17.44
C GLY A 99 3.46 -10.34 17.60
N LYS A 100 4.51 -9.78 18.21
CA LYS A 100 4.63 -8.34 18.46
C LYS A 100 4.87 -7.57 17.17
N THR A 101 4.22 -6.41 17.03
CA THR A 101 4.45 -5.50 15.91
C THR A 101 5.89 -4.97 15.94
N VAL A 102 6.56 -5.05 14.81
CA VAL A 102 7.88 -4.46 14.56
C VAL A 102 7.67 -3.09 13.95
N PHE A 103 8.27 -2.06 14.55
CA PHE A 103 8.21 -0.68 14.07
C PHE A 103 9.52 -0.25 13.43
N LEU A 104 9.41 0.58 12.40
CA LEU A 104 10.49 1.36 11.83
C LEU A 104 10.28 2.82 12.23
N ASP A 105 11.31 3.44 12.77
CA ASP A 105 11.27 4.82 13.25
C ASP A 105 12.34 5.65 12.55
N LEU A 106 11.93 6.51 11.61
CA LEU A 106 12.83 7.31 10.78
C LEU A 106 13.20 8.66 11.41
N LYS A 107 12.87 8.89 12.68
CA LYS A 107 13.39 10.06 13.39
C LYS A 107 14.90 9.97 13.55
N GLU A 108 15.52 11.13 13.77
CA GLU A 108 16.94 11.21 14.13
C GLU A 108 17.24 10.41 15.40
N ALA A 109 18.47 9.91 15.52
CA ALA A 109 18.91 9.20 16.72
C ALA A 109 18.79 10.08 17.99
N ALA A 110 18.95 11.40 17.85
CA ALA A 110 18.77 12.37 18.92
C ALA A 110 17.31 12.45 19.44
N GLU A 111 16.34 12.07 18.60
CA GLU A 111 14.91 11.95 18.96
C GLU A 111 14.52 10.50 19.33
N GLY A 112 15.49 9.60 19.50
CA GLY A 112 15.26 8.19 19.83
C GLY A 112 14.86 7.31 18.64
N GLY A 113 14.97 7.81 17.41
CA GLY A 113 14.69 7.04 16.19
C GLY A 113 15.87 6.20 15.72
N MET A 114 15.68 5.52 14.59
CA MET A 114 16.68 4.66 13.93
C MET A 114 17.55 5.43 12.92
N GLY A 115 17.30 6.72 12.74
CA GLY A 115 17.99 7.60 11.79
C GLY A 115 17.15 7.89 10.54
N PRO A 116 17.48 8.99 9.82
CA PRO A 116 16.68 9.49 8.71
C PRO A 116 16.86 8.71 7.40
N HIS A 117 17.84 7.80 7.34
CA HIS A 117 18.24 7.09 6.13
C HIS A 117 18.32 5.59 6.37
N GLY A 118 17.88 4.81 5.39
CA GLY A 118 17.88 3.35 5.46
C GLY A 118 18.20 2.71 4.11
N MET A 119 18.61 1.45 4.15
CA MET A 119 18.90 0.63 2.97
C MET A 119 18.22 -0.72 3.11
N MET A 120 17.57 -1.18 2.04
CA MET A 120 16.96 -2.51 1.95
C MET A 120 17.59 -3.29 0.81
N THR A 121 18.17 -4.45 1.12
CA THR A 121 18.76 -5.37 0.16
C THR A 121 17.94 -6.65 0.11
N GLY A 122 17.83 -7.24 -1.08
CA GLY A 122 17.07 -8.48 -1.26
C GLY A 122 17.17 -8.97 -2.70
N MET A 123 17.25 -10.29 -2.87
CA MET A 123 17.20 -10.94 -4.18
C MET A 123 15.79 -10.88 -4.79
N THR A 124 15.65 -11.12 -6.09
CA THR A 124 14.35 -11.26 -6.74
C THR A 124 13.52 -12.33 -6.02
N GLY A 125 12.25 -12.04 -5.73
CA GLY A 125 11.35 -12.93 -5.00
C GLY A 125 11.43 -12.83 -3.47
N SER A 126 12.36 -12.05 -2.90
CA SER A 126 12.46 -11.84 -1.44
C SER A 126 11.38 -10.94 -0.84
N GLY A 127 10.53 -10.32 -1.66
CA GLY A 127 9.49 -9.40 -1.22
C GLY A 127 9.90 -7.93 -1.10
N LYS A 128 11.14 -7.54 -1.47
CA LYS A 128 11.64 -6.15 -1.38
C LYS A 128 10.67 -5.10 -1.93
N SER A 129 10.13 -5.33 -3.14
CA SER A 129 9.22 -4.36 -3.79
C SER A 129 7.91 -4.21 -3.01
N GLU A 130 7.38 -5.32 -2.49
CA GLU A 130 6.16 -5.33 -1.68
C GLU A 130 6.38 -4.64 -0.33
N THR A 131 7.52 -4.89 0.33
CA THR A 131 7.87 -4.22 1.58
C THR A 131 8.06 -2.71 1.40
N LEU A 132 8.65 -2.26 0.28
CA LEU A 132 8.76 -0.83 -0.01
C LEU A 132 7.41 -0.19 -0.34
N LEU A 133 6.55 -0.89 -1.06
CA LEU A 133 5.18 -0.45 -1.33
C LEU A 133 4.39 -0.30 -0.03
N GLN A 134 4.47 -1.32 0.84
CA GLN A 134 3.88 -1.33 2.17
C GLN A 134 4.42 -0.17 3.02
N PHE A 135 5.75 0.03 3.05
CA PHE A 135 6.39 1.13 3.75
C PHE A 135 5.80 2.49 3.34
N ALA A 136 5.75 2.76 2.03
CA ALA A 136 5.25 4.04 1.51
C ALA A 136 3.75 4.22 1.78
N LEU A 137 2.96 3.15 1.67
CA LEU A 137 1.54 3.17 2.00
C LEU A 137 1.30 3.45 3.49
N SER A 138 2.01 2.74 4.38
CA SER A 138 1.92 2.94 5.83
C SER A 138 2.28 4.37 6.25
N MET A 139 3.30 4.94 5.61
CA MET A 139 3.69 6.33 5.83
C MET A 139 2.55 7.29 5.44
N ALA A 140 1.96 7.11 4.26
CA ALA A 140 0.84 7.93 3.77
C ALA A 140 -0.44 7.74 4.60
N MET A 141 -0.69 6.53 5.10
CA MET A 141 -1.84 6.25 5.96
C MET A 141 -1.74 6.99 7.31
N LEU A 142 -0.54 7.06 7.88
CA LEU A 142 -0.34 7.61 9.24
C LEU A 142 0.02 9.09 9.27
N HIS A 143 0.45 9.68 8.14
CA HIS A 143 0.91 11.06 8.09
C HIS A 143 0.13 11.87 7.06
N PRO A 144 -0.29 13.11 7.37
CA PRO A 144 -0.96 13.97 6.40
C PRO A 144 -0.01 14.43 5.28
N PRO A 145 -0.52 14.68 4.06
CA PRO A 145 0.29 15.15 2.93
C PRO A 145 0.93 16.53 3.16
N GLU A 146 0.41 17.33 4.09
CA GLU A 146 1.00 18.60 4.51
C GLU A 146 2.29 18.40 5.32
N MET A 147 2.48 17.23 5.95
CA MET A 147 3.64 16.90 6.77
C MET A 147 4.59 15.90 6.11
N LEU A 148 4.13 15.17 5.10
CA LEU A 148 4.90 14.15 4.40
C LEU A 148 4.70 14.25 2.88
N GLN A 149 5.81 14.31 2.15
CA GLN A 149 5.83 14.13 0.70
C GLN A 149 6.62 12.87 0.35
N LEU A 150 6.11 12.09 -0.59
CA LEU A 150 6.73 10.88 -1.11
C LEU A 150 7.24 11.12 -2.52
N LEU A 151 8.54 10.94 -2.73
CA LEU A 151 9.14 10.90 -4.05
C LEU A 151 9.55 9.45 -4.35
N LEU A 152 8.87 8.82 -5.31
CA LEU A 152 8.97 7.38 -5.56
C LEU A 152 9.60 7.11 -6.93
N GLY A 153 10.65 6.28 -6.94
CA GLY A 153 11.40 5.94 -8.16
C GLY A 153 11.70 4.45 -8.28
N ASP A 154 11.65 3.90 -9.50
CA ASP A 154 12.15 2.56 -9.82
C ASP A 154 13.08 2.57 -11.06
N PHE A 155 14.12 1.74 -10.98
CA PHE A 155 15.14 1.58 -12.01
C PHE A 155 14.78 0.52 -13.06
N LYS A 156 14.07 -0.56 -12.71
CA LYS A 156 13.90 -1.73 -13.58
C LYS A 156 12.65 -1.70 -14.47
N GLY A 157 11.79 -0.68 -14.30
CA GLY A 157 10.65 -0.45 -15.18
C GLY A 157 9.37 -1.19 -14.80
N GLU A 158 9.42 -2.00 -13.75
CA GLU A 158 8.23 -2.47 -13.06
C GLU A 158 7.78 -1.33 -12.15
N SER A 159 6.65 -0.70 -12.45
CA SER A 159 6.17 0.41 -11.62
C SER A 159 5.61 -0.11 -10.30
N ALA A 160 6.49 -0.64 -9.43
CA ALA A 160 6.15 -1.18 -8.12
C ALA A 160 5.30 -0.17 -7.33
N PHE A 161 5.64 1.11 -7.46
CA PHE A 161 4.95 2.21 -6.80
C PHE A 161 3.76 2.80 -7.59
N ALA A 162 3.44 2.35 -8.80
CA ALA A 162 2.31 2.89 -9.57
C ALA A 162 0.96 2.88 -8.80
N PRO A 163 0.65 1.88 -7.95
CA PRO A 163 -0.55 1.93 -7.12
C PRO A 163 -0.62 3.17 -6.21
N LEU A 164 0.51 3.76 -5.85
CA LEU A 164 0.62 4.95 -4.99
C LEU A 164 0.61 6.28 -5.75
N ALA A 165 0.65 6.25 -7.08
CA ALA A 165 0.77 7.46 -7.90
C ALA A 165 -0.42 8.44 -7.74
N ALA A 166 -1.57 7.95 -7.27
CA ALA A 166 -2.75 8.76 -7.02
C ALA A 166 -2.83 9.34 -5.60
N LEU A 167 -1.89 9.01 -4.71
CA LEU A 167 -1.89 9.52 -3.34
C LEU A 167 -1.53 11.02 -3.33
N PRO A 168 -2.15 11.82 -2.44
CA PRO A 168 -1.84 13.25 -2.31
C PRO A 168 -0.40 13.50 -1.83
N HIS A 169 0.24 12.50 -1.22
CA HIS A 169 1.64 12.55 -0.83
C HIS A 169 2.61 12.45 -2.02
N ALA A 170 2.17 11.87 -3.14
CA ALA A 170 2.99 11.55 -4.31
C ALA A 170 2.82 12.58 -5.44
N ASN A 171 2.77 13.89 -5.11
CA ASN A 171 2.48 14.97 -6.06
C ASN A 171 3.47 15.07 -7.24
N GLY A 172 4.70 14.56 -7.11
CA GLY A 172 5.69 14.49 -8.19
C GLY A 172 5.48 13.31 -9.16
N GLY A 173 4.49 12.45 -8.89
CA GLY A 173 4.29 11.19 -9.60
C GLY A 173 5.30 10.11 -9.22
N VAL A 174 5.16 8.94 -9.86
CA VAL A 174 6.09 7.81 -9.74
C VAL A 174 7.01 7.79 -10.95
N ILE A 175 8.31 7.88 -10.73
CA ILE A 175 9.31 7.89 -11.80
C ILE A 175 9.79 6.45 -12.02
N SER A 176 9.28 5.80 -13.07
CA SER A 176 9.64 4.44 -13.42
C SER A 176 10.61 4.37 -14.59
N ASN A 177 11.32 3.23 -14.66
CA ASN A 177 12.22 2.87 -15.73
C ASN A 177 13.35 3.90 -15.91
N MET A 178 14.02 4.27 -14.82
CA MET A 178 15.14 5.22 -14.86
C MET A 178 16.37 4.64 -15.58
N ALA A 179 16.56 3.32 -15.59
CA ALA A 179 17.72 2.70 -16.24
C ALA A 179 17.74 2.92 -17.77
N GLU A 180 16.57 2.99 -18.41
CA GLU A 180 16.47 3.15 -19.86
C GLU A 180 16.41 4.62 -20.31
N SER A 181 16.52 5.57 -19.38
CA SER A 181 16.13 6.95 -19.64
C SER A 181 16.89 7.97 -18.80
N ALA A 182 18.10 8.35 -19.26
CA ALA A 182 18.94 9.39 -18.64
C ALA A 182 18.16 10.68 -18.33
N HIS A 183 17.35 11.15 -19.28
CA HIS A 183 16.52 12.36 -19.10
C HIS A 183 15.44 12.27 -18.00
N LYS A 184 15.10 11.08 -17.50
CA LYS A 184 14.21 10.91 -16.34
C LYS A 184 15.01 11.00 -15.04
N LEU A 185 16.23 10.47 -15.04
CA LEU A 185 17.14 10.56 -13.90
C LEU A 185 17.55 12.01 -13.66
N ASP A 186 17.93 12.73 -14.72
CA ASP A 186 18.30 14.16 -14.62
C ASP A 186 17.13 14.98 -14.04
N ARG A 187 15.91 14.74 -14.51
CA ARG A 187 14.71 15.41 -13.97
C ARG A 187 14.41 15.04 -12.52
N PHE A 188 14.67 13.79 -12.12
CA PHE A 188 14.50 13.33 -10.74
C PHE A 188 15.51 14.05 -9.82
N GLU A 189 16.76 14.15 -10.25
CA GLU A 189 17.82 14.88 -9.56
C GLU A 189 17.49 16.38 -9.45
N ASP A 190 17.08 17.01 -10.55
CA ASP A 190 16.67 18.41 -10.57
C ASP A 190 15.50 18.68 -9.60
N ALA A 191 14.51 17.80 -9.56
CA ALA A 191 13.38 17.91 -8.65
C ALA A 191 13.81 17.81 -7.18
N LEU A 192 14.70 16.85 -6.86
CA LEU A 192 15.26 16.70 -5.51
C LEU A 192 16.08 17.92 -5.09
N ASN A 193 17.01 18.35 -5.94
CA ASN A 193 17.87 19.49 -5.66
C ASN A 193 17.05 20.78 -5.54
N GLY A 194 16.02 20.95 -6.38
CA GLY A 194 15.08 22.05 -6.29
C GLY A 194 14.32 22.08 -4.95
N GLU A 195 13.85 20.92 -4.48
CA GLU A 195 13.13 20.81 -3.21
C GLU A 195 14.05 21.04 -2.00
N VAL A 196 15.28 20.52 -2.02
CA VAL A 196 16.29 20.80 -0.98
C VAL A 196 16.60 22.30 -0.94
N ALA A 197 16.87 22.90 -2.09
CA ALA A 197 17.15 24.34 -2.19
C ALA A 197 15.96 25.19 -1.73
N ARG A 198 14.73 24.78 -2.02
CA ARG A 198 13.51 25.44 -1.53
C ARG A 198 13.43 25.41 -0.01
N ARG A 199 13.72 24.27 0.63
CA ARG A 199 13.68 24.11 2.08
C ARG A 199 14.79 24.85 2.81
N LEU A 200 15.99 24.94 2.22
CA LEU A 200 17.14 25.66 2.80
C LEU A 200 17.01 27.20 2.73
N ARG A 201 16.05 27.72 1.96
CA ARG A 201 15.77 29.17 1.89
C ARG A 201 14.78 29.65 2.97
N ILE A 202 14.20 28.72 3.73
CA ILE A 202 13.36 28.97 4.90
C ILE A 202 14.27 28.95 6.13
#